data_AF-A0AA96MI09-F1
#
_entry.id   AF-A0AA96MI09-F1
#
_cell.length_a   1.000
_cell.length_b   1.000
_cell.length_c   1.000
_cell.angle_alpha   90.00
_cell.angle_beta   90.00
_cell.angle_gamma   90.00
#
_symmetry.space_group_name_H-M   'P 1'
#
loop_
_entity.id
_entity.type
_entity.pdbx_description
1 polymer ?
#
loop_
_entity_poly.entity_id
_entity_poly.type
_entity_poly.pdbx_seq_one_letter_code
_entity_poly.pdbx_strand_id
1 'polypeptide(L)' 'MIVSLPKTVRRLYFMALLVTLSCVLYYVMSWVSVWISPAQQEDIPEGTAVRAFYDAGGTDEGLSAGQRLRLYYWYGE' A
#
# COMPACT_ATOMS: atom_id res chain seq x y z
N MET A 1 45.62 20.46 -4.66
CA MET A 1 45.23 19.04 -4.71
C MET A 1 43.76 18.99 -5.11
N ILE A 2 43.48 18.77 -6.40
CA ILE A 2 42.11 18.56 -6.87
C ILE A 2 41.73 17.17 -6.39
N VAL A 3 40.98 17.12 -5.29
CA VAL A 3 40.44 15.88 -4.76
C VAL A 3 39.35 15.48 -5.74
N SER A 4 39.70 14.64 -6.71
CA SER A 4 38.73 14.01 -7.60
C SER A 4 37.83 13.15 -6.73
N LEU A 5 36.70 13.71 -6.30
CA LEU A 5 35.64 12.99 -5.61
C LEU A 5 35.39 11.70 -6.39
N PRO A 6 35.70 10.52 -5.83
CA PRO A 6 35.50 9.27 -6.53
C PRO A 6 34.04 9.21 -6.98
N LYS A 7 33.76 8.77 -8.21
CA LYS A 7 32.39 8.57 -8.69
C LYS A 7 31.53 7.78 -7.68
N THR A 8 32.18 6.92 -6.89
CA THR A 8 31.64 6.18 -5.76
C THR A 8 31.12 7.07 -4.62
N VAL A 9 31.83 8.15 -4.24
CA VAL A 9 31.40 9.06 -3.18
C VAL A 9 30.15 9.84 -3.58
N ARG A 10 30.04 10.21 -4.87
CA ARG A 10 28.80 10.81 -5.39
C ARG A 10 27.61 9.85 -5.28
N ARG A 11 27.80 8.56 -5.59
CA ARG A 11 26.74 7.54 -5.40
C ARG A 11 26.39 7.32 -3.93
N LEU A 12 27.40 7.28 -3.06
CA LEU A 12 27.21 7.16 -1.61
C LEU A 12 26.41 8.34 -1.06
N TYR A 13 26.69 9.55 -1.53
CA TYR A 13 25.94 10.75 -1.15
C TYR A 13 24.47 10.66 -1.54
N PHE A 14 24.16 10.21 -2.76
CA PHE A 14 22.76 10.01 -3.18
C PHE A 14 22.06 8.92 -2.37
N MET A 15 22.74 7.82 -2.04
CA MET A 15 22.17 6.80 -1.16
C MET A 15 21.93 7.33 0.25
N ALA A 16 22.89 8.04 0.83
CA ALA A 16 22.74 8.68 2.12
C ALA A 16 21.55 9.65 2.10
N LEU A 17 21.46 10.51 1.09
CA LEU A 17 20.36 11.47 0.92
C LEU A 17 18.99 10.79 0.82
N LEU A 18 18.91 9.65 0.11
CA LEU A 18 17.67 8.87 0.01
C LEU A 18 17.27 8.25 1.36
N VAL A 19 18.23 7.77 2.14
CA VAL A 19 17.99 7.27 3.51
C VAL A 19 17.53 8.40 4.41
N THR A 20 18.21 9.55 4.39
CA THR A 20 17.82 10.72 5.19
C THR A 20 16.40 11.19 4.83
N LEU A 21 16.09 11.26 3.53
CA LEU A 21 14.77 11.63 3.04
C LEU A 21 13.70 10.64 3.52
N SER A 22 13.96 9.33 3.44
CA SER A 22 13.03 8.31 3.94
C SER A 22 12.78 8.44 5.44
N CYS A 23 13.83 8.69 6.23
CA CYS A 23 13.69 8.94 7.67
C CYS A 23 12.83 10.19 7.94
N VAL A 24 13.10 11.30 7.26
CA VAL A 24 12.31 12.53 7.40
C VAL A 24 10.84 12.26 7.08
N LEU A 25 10.57 11.56 5.99
CA LEU A 25 9.21 11.24 5.54
C LEU A 25 8.48 10.34 6.57
N TYR A 26 9.18 9.36 7.13
CA TYR A 26 8.67 8.53 8.23
C TYR A 26 8.31 9.36 9.45
N TYR A 27 9.17 10.29 9.89
CA TYR A 27 8.87 11.15 11.04
C TYR A 27 7.69 12.09 10.77
N VAL A 28 7.61 12.66 9.57
CA VAL A 28 6.46 13.49 9.17
C VAL A 28 5.17 12.66 9.23
N MET A 29 5.19 11.44 8.68
CA MET A 29 4.03 10.55 8.67
C MET A 29 3.66 10.09 10.09
N SER A 30 4.65 9.82 10.94
CA SER A 30 4.44 9.52 12.37
C SER A 30 3.80 10.69 13.10
N TRP A 31 4.28 11.92 12.85
CA TRP A 31 3.69 13.11 13.44
C TRP A 31 2.24 13.31 12.98
N VAL A 32 1.97 13.15 11.68
CA VAL A 32 0.59 13.17 11.14
C VAL A 32 -0.28 12.07 11.75
N SER A 33 0.27 10.86 11.96
CA SER A 33 -0.45 9.75 12.59
C SER A 33 -0.84 10.06 14.03
N VAL A 34 0.06 10.68 14.81
CA VAL A 34 -0.24 11.15 16.17
C VAL A 34 -1.33 12.23 16.17
N TRP A 35 -1.34 13.09 15.15
CA TRP A 35 -2.41 14.08 14.98
C TRP A 35 -3.75 13.45 14.59
N ILE A 36 -3.74 12.37 13.81
CA ILE A 36 -4.97 11.75 13.29
C ILE A 36 -5.61 10.77 14.27
N SER A 37 -4.79 10.09 15.08
CA SER A 37 -5.24 9.17 16.13
C SER A 37 -4.60 9.57 17.45
N PRO A 38 -5.26 10.44 18.25
CA PRO A 38 -4.86 10.63 19.63
C PRO A 38 -5.15 9.32 20.37
N ALA A 39 -4.13 8.46 20.48
CA ALA A 39 -4.05 7.32 21.38
C ALA A 39 -5.37 6.54 21.55
N GLN A 40 -5.90 5.95 20.47
CA GLN A 40 -6.66 4.72 20.68
C GLN A 40 -5.63 3.60 20.71
N GLN A 41 -5.40 3.15 21.94
CA GLN A 41 -4.91 1.84 22.34
C GLN A 41 -4.74 0.91 21.13
N GLU A 42 -3.55 0.33 20.96
CA GLU A 42 -3.34 -0.86 20.13
C GLU A 42 -4.25 -1.99 20.63
N ASP A 43 -5.54 -1.93 20.27
CA ASP A 43 -6.39 -3.09 20.21
C ASP A 43 -5.84 -3.89 19.03
N ILE A 44 -4.94 -4.81 19.42
CA ILE A 44 -4.67 -6.11 18.82
C ILE A 44 -5.27 -6.21 17.41
N PRO A 45 -4.47 -6.33 16.35
CA PRO A 45 -5.01 -6.74 15.06
C PRO A 45 -5.48 -8.19 15.20
N GLU A 46 -6.72 -8.36 15.66
CA GLU A 46 -7.52 -9.58 15.53
C GLU A 46 -7.52 -9.88 14.04
N GLY A 47 -6.58 -10.74 13.63
CA GLY A 47 -6.28 -11.02 12.25
C GLY A 47 -7.54 -11.45 11.52
N THR A 48 -8.12 -10.52 10.78
CA THR A 48 -8.86 -10.82 9.56
C THR A 48 -8.66 -9.59 8.70
N ALA A 49 -7.64 -9.62 7.85
CA ALA A 49 -7.73 -8.91 6.58
C ALA A 49 -9.02 -9.46 5.94
N VAL A 50 -10.13 -8.76 6.14
CA VAL A 50 -11.41 -9.12 5.55
C VAL A 50 -11.18 -9.05 4.06
N ARG A 51 -10.94 -10.22 3.49
CA ARG A 51 -10.93 -10.44 2.06
C ARG A 51 -12.29 -9.90 1.62
N ALA A 52 -12.31 -8.76 0.93
CA ALA A 52 -13.54 -8.14 0.40
C ALA A 52 -14.23 -8.99 -0.68
N PHE A 53 -13.88 -10.27 -0.75
CA PHE A 53 -14.57 -11.33 -1.44
C PHE A 53 -14.99 -12.31 -0.36
N TYR A 54 -16.00 -11.91 0.43
CA TYR A 54 -16.80 -12.89 1.13
C TYR A 54 -17.38 -13.77 0.03
N ASP A 55 -17.05 -15.04 0.10
CA ASP A 55 -17.62 -16.11 -0.70
C ASP A 55 -19.13 -15.84 -0.83
N ALA A 56 -19.56 -15.41 -2.01
CA ALA A 56 -20.97 -15.41 -2.38
C ALA A 56 -21.35 -16.88 -2.64
N GLY A 57 -21.27 -17.68 -1.57
CA GLY A 57 -21.85 -18.99 -1.48
C GLY A 57 -23.35 -18.83 -1.65
N GLY A 58 -23.81 -19.04 -2.87
CA GLY A 58 -25.21 -19.12 -3.24
C GLY A 58 -25.68 -17.95 -4.08
N THR A 59 -25.56 -18.05 -5.41
CA THR A 59 -26.70 -18.12 -6.36
C THR A 59 -26.13 -18.21 -7.79
N ASP A 60 -25.43 -19.29 -8.14
CA ASP A 60 -24.99 -19.55 -9.53
C ASP A 60 -25.63 -20.84 -10.08
N GLU A 61 -26.86 -21.15 -9.65
CA GLU A 61 -27.69 -22.25 -10.18
C GLU A 61 -28.72 -21.79 -11.23
N GLY A 62 -28.75 -20.51 -11.62
CA GLY A 62 -29.84 -19.97 -12.47
C GLY A 62 -29.43 -19.13 -13.68
N LEU A 63 -28.16 -18.79 -13.85
CA LEU A 63 -27.73 -17.86 -14.90
C LEU A 63 -27.22 -18.63 -16.12
N SER A 64 -28.04 -18.66 -17.17
CA SER A 64 -27.64 -19.10 -18.50
C SER A 64 -26.36 -18.40 -18.95
N ALA A 65 -25.45 -19.13 -19.62
CA ALA A 65 -24.15 -18.64 -20.07
C ALA A 65 -24.21 -17.31 -20.84
N GLY A 66 -25.30 -17.06 -21.59
CA GLY A 66 -25.50 -15.79 -22.30
C GLY A 66 -25.74 -14.59 -21.38
N GLN A 67 -26.36 -14.81 -20.23
CA GLN A 67 -26.66 -13.77 -19.24
C GLN A 67 -25.38 -13.34 -18.50
N ARG A 68 -24.47 -14.29 -18.27
CA ARG A 68 -23.13 -14.05 -17.73
C ARG A 68 -22.24 -13.26 -18.69
N LEU A 69 -22.28 -13.58 -20.00
CA LEU A 69 -21.58 -12.81 -21.02
C LEU A 69 -22.07 -11.35 -21.11
N ARG A 70 -23.39 -11.15 -21.01
CA ARG A 70 -23.98 -9.81 -21.03
C ARG A 70 -23.55 -8.99 -19.80
N LEU A 71 -23.44 -9.62 -18.64
CA LEU A 71 -23.01 -8.95 -17.40
C LEU A 71 -21.53 -8.56 -17.49
N TYR A 72 -20.67 -9.44 -18.00
CA TYR A 72 -19.27 -9.12 -18.32
C TYR A 72 -19.17 -7.89 -19.23
N TYR A 73 -19.96 -7.86 -20.31
CA TYR A 73 -19.90 -6.75 -21.28
C TYR A 73 -20.46 -5.43 -20.76
N TRP A 74 -21.38 -5.46 -19.79
CA TRP A 74 -22.00 -4.24 -19.24
C TRP A 74 -21.33 -3.71 -17.97
N TYR A 75 -20.93 -4.61 -17.06
CA TYR A 75 -20.34 -4.25 -15.78
C TYR A 75 -18.82 -4.26 -15.79
N GLY A 76 -18.20 -4.87 -16.82
CA GLY A 76 -16.75 -4.84 -17.01
C GLY A 76 -15.96 -5.57 -15.93
N GLU A 77 -16.52 -6.66 -15.37
CA GLU A 77 -15.68 -7.65 -14.69
C GLU A 77 -14.71 -8.30 -15.67
#